data_AF-A0A940SG93-F1
#
_entry.id   AF-A0A940SG93-F1
#
_cell.length_a   1.000
_cell.length_b   1.000
_cell.length_c   1.000
_cell.angle_alpha   90.00
_cell.angle_beta   90.00
_cell.angle_gamma   90.00
#
_symmetry.space_group_name_H-M   'P 1'
#
loop_
_entity.id
_entity.type
_entity.pdbx_description
1 polymer ?
#
loop_
_entity_poly.entity_id
_entity_poly.type
_entity_poly.pdbx_seq_one_letter_code
_entity_poly.pdbx_strand_id
1 'polypeptide(L)'
;MLKSLILLHVLSSIIGVGPTFFAHVLLRNKQSIQELRFSYKVGKYLEFFPKIGGSIAVLSGLALLYVGDYGSFFNQLWLVGSLVLYIIIQIIVIGFITPKQKQVANWLFDPLNENEKEVGSKIKALHENVNKLFYVASFFGILLFIFMIVKPVVF
;
A
#
# COMPACT_ATOMS: atom_id res chain seq x y z
N MET A 1 9.21 -20.52 -17.92
CA MET A 1 9.29 -20.41 -16.46
C MET A 1 9.54 -18.97 -15.99
N LEU A 2 10.67 -18.34 -16.36
CA LEU A 2 11.01 -16.98 -15.89
C LEU A 2 9.99 -15.90 -16.28
N LYS A 3 9.49 -15.90 -17.52
CA LYS A 3 8.47 -14.95 -18.00
C LYS A 3 7.17 -15.01 -17.17
N SER A 4 6.74 -16.20 -16.79
CA SER A 4 5.54 -16.41 -15.95
C SER A 4 5.75 -15.90 -14.52
N LEU A 5 6.96 -16.07 -13.97
CA LEU A 5 7.31 -15.56 -12.65
C LEU A 5 7.39 -14.02 -12.64
N ILE A 6 7.96 -13.42 -13.69
CA ILE A 6 7.95 -11.96 -13.89
C ILE A 6 6.52 -11.44 -13.99
N LEU A 7 5.67 -12.10 -14.77
CA LEU A 7 4.26 -11.72 -14.90
C LEU A 7 3.54 -11.78 -13.55
N LEU A 8 3.71 -12.89 -12.81
CA LEU A 8 3.16 -13.04 -11.46
C LEU A 8 3.62 -11.92 -10.54
N HIS A 9 4.92 -11.62 -10.53
CA HIS A 9 5.51 -10.57 -9.69
C HIS A 9 4.91 -9.19 -10.00
N VAL A 10 4.88 -8.81 -11.28
CA VAL A 10 4.37 -7.50 -11.71
C VAL A 10 2.87 -7.38 -11.42
N LEU A 11 2.06 -8.38 -11.78
CA LEU A 11 0.61 -8.34 -11.50
C LEU A 11 0.32 -8.31 -10.00
N SER A 12 1.03 -9.12 -9.20
CA SER A 12 0.87 -9.12 -7.74
C SER A 12 1.23 -7.76 -7.15
N SER A 13 2.25 -7.11 -7.69
CA SER A 13 2.66 -5.76 -7.28
C SER A 13 1.62 -4.70 -7.61
N ILE A 14 1.05 -4.75 -8.82
CA ILE A 14 -0.03 -3.83 -9.23
C ILE A 14 -1.27 -4.02 -8.35
N ILE A 15 -1.69 -5.27 -8.14
CA ILE A 15 -2.85 -5.60 -7.31
C ILE A 15 -2.60 -5.18 -5.87
N GLY A 16 -1.41 -5.47 -5.32
CA GLY A 16 -1.08 -5.19 -3.92
C GLY A 16 -0.98 -3.69 -3.60
N VAL A 17 -0.38 -2.90 -4.50
CA VAL A 17 -0.19 -1.44 -4.30
C VAL A 17 -1.39 -0.64 -4.78
N GLY A 18 -2.20 -1.17 -5.71
CA GLY A 18 -3.33 -0.49 -6.35
C GLY A 18 -4.22 0.31 -5.38
N PRO A 19 -4.69 -0.26 -4.26
CA PRO A 19 -5.56 0.47 -3.33
C PRO A 19 -4.92 1.70 -2.69
N THR A 20 -3.59 1.81 -2.63
CA THR A 20 -2.92 3.00 -2.10
C THR A 20 -3.29 4.25 -2.90
N PHE A 21 -3.47 4.15 -4.22
CA PHE A 21 -3.87 5.24 -5.12
C PHE A 21 -5.32 5.72 -4.96
N PHE A 22 -6.16 4.93 -4.27
CA PHE A 22 -7.54 5.31 -4.01
C PHE A 22 -7.80 5.61 -2.53
N ALA A 23 -7.02 5.02 -1.62
CA ALA A 23 -7.26 5.10 -0.19
C ALA A 23 -7.27 6.54 0.36
N HIS A 24 -6.46 7.44 -0.19
CA HIS A 24 -6.48 8.86 0.20
C HIS A 24 -7.75 9.61 -0.26
N VAL A 25 -8.42 9.13 -1.31
CA VAL A 25 -9.72 9.66 -1.77
C VAL A 25 -10.86 9.09 -0.90
N LEU A 26 -10.78 7.80 -0.59
CA LEU A 26 -11.73 7.12 0.30
C LEU A 26 -11.70 7.72 1.71
N LEU A 27 -10.49 8.01 2.23
CA LEU A 27 -10.23 8.55 3.56
C LEU A 27 -9.87 10.05 3.50
N ARG A 28 -10.55 10.79 2.61
CA ARG A 28 -10.39 12.24 2.48
C ARG A 28 -10.76 12.93 3.80
N ASN A 29 -10.12 14.06 4.06
CA ASN A 29 -10.44 14.86 5.25
C ASN A 29 -11.85 15.48 5.14
N LYS A 30 -12.40 15.95 6.26
CA LYS A 30 -13.72 16.62 6.37
C LYS A 30 -14.94 15.75 6.06
N GLN A 31 -14.82 14.43 6.26
CA GLN A 31 -15.96 13.51 6.22
C GLN A 31 -16.83 13.66 7.48
N SER A 32 -18.14 13.47 7.33
CA SER A 32 -19.03 13.25 8.48
C SER A 32 -18.69 11.93 9.19
N ILE A 33 -19.14 11.75 10.43
CA ILE A 33 -18.92 10.49 11.16
C ILE A 33 -19.50 9.29 10.39
N GLN A 34 -20.67 9.45 9.75
CA GLN A 34 -21.31 8.38 8.99
C GLN A 34 -20.51 8.04 7.73
N GLU A 35 -20.02 9.04 6.99
CA GLU A 35 -19.12 8.84 5.85
C GLU A 35 -17.82 8.17 6.27
N LEU A 36 -17.28 8.55 7.43
CA LEU A 36 -16.04 8.00 7.96
C LEU A 36 -16.23 6.53 8.36
N ARG A 37 -17.33 6.19 9.07
CA ARG A 37 -17.70 4.80 9.37
C ARG A 37 -17.80 3.95 8.10
N PHE A 38 -18.46 4.47 7.06
CA PHE A 38 -18.55 3.77 5.77
C PHE A 38 -17.15 3.57 5.14
N SER A 39 -16.35 4.63 5.11
CA SER A 39 -15.02 4.62 4.49
C SER A 39 -14.07 3.66 5.19
N TYR A 40 -14.13 3.56 6.52
CA TYR A 40 -13.34 2.59 7.29
C TYR A 40 -13.84 1.14 7.12
N LYS A 41 -15.16 0.92 6.92
CA LYS A 41 -15.67 -0.40 6.54
C LYS A 41 -15.10 -0.84 5.19
N VAL A 42 -15.14 0.04 4.18
CA VAL A 42 -14.56 -0.24 2.86
C VAL A 42 -13.04 -0.40 2.94
N GLY A 43 -12.37 0.48 3.68
CA GLY A 43 -10.91 0.46 3.86
C GLY A 43 -10.39 -0.86 4.44
N LYS A 44 -11.15 -1.51 5.34
CA LYS A 44 -10.81 -2.84 5.87
C LYS A 44 -10.68 -3.90 4.77
N TYR A 45 -11.51 -3.83 3.73
CA TYR A 45 -11.40 -4.73 2.58
C TYR A 45 -10.19 -4.40 1.70
N LEU A 46 -9.88 -3.11 1.55
CA LEU A 46 -8.72 -2.67 0.79
C LEU A 46 -7.38 -3.09 1.42
N GLU A 47 -7.32 -3.27 2.75
CA GLU A 47 -6.12 -3.78 3.43
C GLU A 47 -5.71 -5.21 3.03
N PHE A 48 -6.62 -6.01 2.45
CA PHE A 48 -6.26 -7.38 2.03
C PHE A 48 -5.32 -7.42 0.83
N PHE A 49 -5.42 -6.44 -0.06
CA PHE A 49 -4.60 -6.36 -1.27
C PHE A 49 -3.09 -6.27 -0.96
N PRO A 50 -2.60 -5.31 -0.14
CA PRO A 50 -1.19 -5.24 0.20
C PRO A 50 -0.72 -6.45 1.01
N LYS A 51 -1.57 -7.04 1.85
CA LYS A 51 -1.23 -8.25 2.62
C LYS A 51 -1.04 -9.47 1.71
N ILE A 52 -1.95 -9.71 0.77
CA ILE A 52 -1.91 -10.88 -0.12
C ILE A 52 -1.01 -10.60 -1.33
N GLY A 53 -1.42 -9.66 -2.19
CA GLY A 53 -0.70 -9.31 -3.41
C GLY A 53 0.72 -8.84 -3.11
N GLY A 54 0.89 -8.12 -2.01
CA GLY A 54 2.22 -7.69 -1.61
C GLY A 54 3.12 -8.76 -0.98
N SER A 55 2.57 -9.77 -0.30
CA SER A 55 3.39 -10.93 0.10
C SER A 55 3.84 -11.73 -1.12
N ILE A 56 2.94 -11.93 -2.09
CA ILE A 56 3.26 -12.61 -3.35
C ILE A 56 4.32 -11.82 -4.13
N ALA A 57 4.19 -10.49 -4.22
CA ALA A 57 5.16 -9.62 -4.88
C ALA A 57 6.56 -9.75 -4.26
N VAL A 58 6.67 -9.72 -2.93
CA VAL A 58 7.96 -9.88 -2.24
C VAL A 58 8.56 -11.26 -2.49
N LEU A 59 7.79 -12.34 -2.29
CA LEU A 59 8.29 -13.70 -2.46
C LEU A 59 8.69 -13.98 -3.92
N SER A 60 7.89 -13.54 -4.88
CA SER A 60 8.22 -13.67 -6.31
C SER A 60 9.40 -12.80 -6.71
N GLY A 61 9.58 -11.61 -6.12
CA GLY A 61 10.73 -10.74 -6.35
C GLY A 61 12.04 -11.36 -5.83
N LEU A 62 12.01 -11.94 -4.64
CA LEU A 62 13.13 -12.70 -4.07
C LEU A 62 13.44 -13.94 -4.93
N ALA A 63 12.41 -14.66 -5.39
CA ALA A 63 12.60 -15.79 -6.28
C ALA A 63 13.22 -15.39 -7.64
N LEU A 64 12.84 -14.22 -8.19
CA LEU A 64 13.47 -13.69 -9.40
C LEU A 64 14.94 -13.37 -9.17
N LEU A 65 15.29 -12.75 -8.04
CA LEU A 65 16.70 -12.49 -7.69
C LEU A 65 17.52 -13.77 -7.52
N TYR A 66 16.91 -14.84 -6.97
CA TYR A 66 17.60 -16.10 -6.76
C TYR A 66 17.79 -16.92 -8.04
N VAL A 67 16.80 -16.92 -8.94
CA VAL A 67 16.78 -17.78 -10.14
C VAL A 67 17.31 -17.07 -11.39
N GLY A 68 17.23 -15.75 -11.44
CA GLY A 68 17.57 -14.98 -12.65
C GLY A 68 19.02 -14.55 -12.70
N ASP A 69 19.69 -14.85 -13.82
CA ASP A 69 20.94 -14.21 -14.21
C ASP A 69 20.63 -13.02 -15.13
N TYR A 70 20.49 -11.84 -14.51
CA TYR A 70 20.12 -10.60 -15.19
C TYR A 70 21.34 -9.73 -15.56
N GLY A 71 22.54 -10.32 -15.55
CA GLY A 71 23.78 -9.62 -15.89
C GLY A 71 24.25 -8.67 -14.79
N SER A 72 24.93 -7.59 -15.20
CA SER A 72 25.59 -6.64 -14.27
C SER A 72 24.65 -6.03 -13.24
N PHE A 73 25.18 -5.61 -12.08
CA PHE A 73 24.41 -4.99 -11.00
C PHE A 73 23.53 -3.81 -11.47
N PHE A 74 24.01 -3.00 -12.41
CA PHE A 74 23.25 -1.90 -12.99
C PHE A 74 22.03 -2.37 -13.80
N ASN A 75 22.11 -3.53 -14.44
CA ASN A 75 20.99 -4.14 -15.17
C ASN A 75 19.94 -4.76 -14.22
N GLN A 76 20.28 -4.92 -12.93
CA GLN A 76 19.41 -5.44 -11.89
C GLN A 76 18.77 -4.35 -11.03
N LEU A 77 19.13 -3.07 -11.24
CA LEU A 77 18.66 -1.96 -10.40
C LEU A 77 17.13 -1.82 -10.43
N TRP A 78 16.49 -2.14 -11.56
CA TRP A 78 15.03 -2.17 -11.67
C TRP A 78 14.41 -3.23 -10.74
N LEU A 79 15.05 -4.39 -10.58
CA LEU A 79 14.54 -5.50 -9.77
C LEU A 79 14.83 -5.28 -8.29
N VAL A 80 16.08 -4.96 -7.93
CA VAL A 80 16.47 -4.68 -6.54
C VAL A 80 15.79 -3.42 -6.03
N GLY A 81 15.80 -2.35 -6.82
CA GLY A 81 15.17 -1.09 -6.45
C GLY A 81 13.65 -1.20 -6.32
N SER A 82 12.98 -1.93 -7.22
CA SER A 82 11.54 -2.18 -7.06
C SER A 82 11.25 -3.03 -5.84
N LEU A 83 12.04 -4.05 -5.52
CA LEU A 83 11.86 -4.84 -4.29
C LEU A 83 12.02 -3.97 -3.03
N VAL A 84 13.03 -3.10 -2.98
CA VAL A 84 13.24 -2.16 -1.87
C VAL A 84 12.06 -1.19 -1.74
N LEU A 85 11.64 -0.57 -2.83
CA LEU A 85 10.47 0.32 -2.86
C LEU A 85 9.21 -0.40 -2.36
N TYR A 86 9.04 -1.67 -2.77
CA TYR A 86 7.91 -2.48 -2.36
C TYR A 86 7.91 -2.77 -0.85
N ILE A 87 9.07 -3.11 -0.28
CA ILE A 87 9.23 -3.32 1.16
C ILE A 87 8.93 -2.03 1.94
N ILE A 88 9.40 -0.88 1.45
CA ILE A 88 9.09 0.43 2.07
C ILE A 88 7.57 0.68 2.07
N ILE A 89 6.89 0.45 0.94
CA ILE A 89 5.43 0.58 0.86
C ILE A 89 4.75 -0.34 1.88
N GLN A 90 5.19 -1.60 2.00
CA GLN A 90 4.63 -2.55 2.96
C GLN A 90 4.83 -2.10 4.41
N ILE A 91 6.00 -1.58 4.75
CA ILE A 91 6.27 -1.02 6.08
C ILE A 91 5.35 0.17 6.35
N ILE A 92 5.17 1.07 5.39
CA ILE A 92 4.26 2.21 5.51
C ILE A 92 2.81 1.73 5.73
N VAL A 93 2.34 0.81 4.89
CA VAL A 93 0.95 0.36 4.92
C VAL A 93 0.66 -0.51 6.14
N ILE A 94 1.39 -1.61 6.33
CA ILE A 94 1.14 -2.57 7.40
C ILE A 94 1.68 -2.05 8.74
N GLY A 95 2.85 -1.42 8.75
CA GLY A 95 3.54 -0.99 9.96
C GLY A 95 3.03 0.34 10.53
N PHE A 96 2.61 1.29 9.68
CA PHE A 96 2.20 2.62 10.14
C PHE A 96 0.72 2.92 9.92
N ILE A 97 0.19 2.66 8.72
CA ILE A 97 -1.20 2.98 8.37
C ILE A 97 -2.18 2.07 9.11
N THR A 98 -2.05 0.75 8.99
CA THR A 98 -3.00 -0.22 9.57
C THR A 98 -3.19 -0.04 11.09
N PRO A 99 -2.15 0.14 11.93
CA PRO A 99 -2.35 0.37 13.37
C PRO A 99 -3.12 1.65 13.68
N LYS A 100 -2.87 2.73 12.94
CA LYS A 100 -3.59 4.00 13.10
C LYS A 100 -5.03 3.88 12.62
N GLN A 101 -5.26 3.16 11.52
CA GLN A 101 -6.61 2.88 11.04
C GLN A 101 -7.42 2.10 12.06
N LYS A 102 -6.82 1.10 12.71
CA LYS A 102 -7.46 0.36 13.82
C LYS A 102 -7.84 1.27 14.98
N GLN A 103 -6.98 2.21 15.38
CA GLN A 103 -7.29 3.16 16.46
C GLN A 103 -8.51 4.02 16.10
N VAL A 104 -8.57 4.55 14.88
CA VAL A 104 -9.71 5.35 14.42
C VAL A 104 -10.97 4.49 14.30
N ALA A 105 -10.87 3.30 13.73
CA ALA A 105 -12.00 2.38 13.60
C ALA A 105 -12.56 1.96 14.97
N ASN A 106 -11.70 1.62 15.94
CA ASN A 106 -12.13 1.25 17.28
C ASN A 106 -12.94 2.38 17.93
N TRP A 107 -12.51 3.63 17.78
CA TRP A 107 -13.28 4.76 18.28
C TRP A 107 -14.61 4.94 17.54
N LEU A 108 -14.59 4.84 16.20
CA LEU A 108 -15.79 5.04 15.36
C LEU A 108 -16.90 4.01 15.59
N PHE A 109 -16.54 2.79 15.96
CA PHE A 109 -17.45 1.66 16.14
C PHE A 109 -17.65 1.28 17.61
N ASP A 110 -17.11 2.06 18.54
CA ASP A 110 -17.42 1.92 19.96
C ASP A 110 -18.88 2.35 20.21
N PRO A 111 -19.72 1.52 20.86
CA PRO A 111 -21.09 1.89 21.23
C PRO A 111 -21.20 3.20 22.00
N LEU A 112 -20.18 3.57 22.78
CA LEU A 112 -20.16 4.82 23.54
C LEU A 112 -20.11 6.06 22.63
N ASN A 113 -19.56 5.93 21.42
CA ASN A 113 -19.42 7.02 20.46
C ASN A 113 -20.50 6.98 19.36
N GLU A 114 -21.53 6.13 19.51
CA GLU A 114 -22.53 5.92 18.45
C GLU A 114 -23.26 7.22 18.08
N ASN A 115 -23.63 7.99 19.11
CA ASN A 115 -24.42 9.22 19.04
C ASN A 115 -23.58 10.52 18.98
N GLU A 116 -22.24 10.40 18.92
CA GLU A 116 -21.38 11.56 18.78
C GLU A 116 -21.63 12.28 17.46
N LYS A 117 -21.64 13.61 17.50
CA LYS A 117 -21.85 14.46 16.32
C LYS A 117 -20.56 14.87 15.65
N GLU A 118 -19.46 14.88 16.40
CA GLU A 118 -18.14 15.32 15.92
C GLU A 118 -17.02 14.38 16.36
N VAL A 119 -15.98 14.31 15.53
CA VAL A 119 -14.79 13.51 15.82
C VAL A 119 -13.86 14.32 16.73
N GLY A 120 -13.52 13.76 17.89
CA GLY A 120 -12.55 14.38 18.81
C GLY A 120 -11.20 14.67 18.14
N SER A 121 -10.52 15.74 18.58
CA SER A 121 -9.29 16.27 17.96
C SER A 121 -8.19 15.21 17.77
N LYS A 122 -8.02 14.31 18.73
CA LYS A 122 -7.06 13.20 18.68
C LYS A 122 -7.35 12.23 17.52
N ILE A 123 -8.60 11.83 17.35
CA ILE A 123 -9.02 10.90 16.30
C ILE A 123 -8.95 11.56 14.93
N LYS A 124 -9.31 12.84 14.85
CA LYS A 124 -9.16 13.66 13.64
C LYS A 124 -7.70 13.72 13.19
N ALA A 125 -6.77 14.00 14.10
CA ALA A 125 -5.34 14.05 13.79
C ALA A 125 -4.80 12.67 13.33
N LEU A 126 -5.27 11.57 13.94
CA LEU A 126 -4.91 10.22 13.49
C LEU A 126 -5.41 9.93 12.07
N HIS A 127 -6.67 10.28 11.78
CA HIS A 127 -7.26 10.12 10.45
C HIS A 127 -6.51 10.95 9.39
N GLU A 128 -6.22 12.21 9.66
CA GLU A 128 -5.44 13.07 8.76
C GLU A 128 -4.02 12.51 8.52
N ASN A 129 -3.40 11.93 9.55
CA ASN A 129 -2.11 11.28 9.43
C ASN A 129 -2.17 10.02 8.55
N VAL A 130 -3.22 9.20 8.69
CA VAL A 130 -3.48 8.05 7.80
C VAL A 130 -3.59 8.50 6.35
N ASN A 131 -4.36 9.55 6.08
CA ASN A 131 -4.53 10.08 4.73
C ASN A 131 -3.19 10.56 4.13
N LYS A 132 -2.38 11.30 4.90
CA LYS A 132 -1.03 11.74 4.48
C LYS A 132 -0.12 10.55 4.16
N LEU A 133 -0.13 9.50 4.98
CA LEU A 133 0.68 8.31 4.76
C LEU A 133 0.26 7.57 3.47
N PHE A 134 -1.03 7.57 3.12
CA PHE A 134 -1.46 7.02 1.83
C PHE A 134 -0.90 7.80 0.64
N TYR A 135 -0.85 9.13 0.69
CA TYR A 135 -0.16 9.91 -0.36
C TYR A 135 1.31 9.53 -0.49
N VAL A 136 2.00 9.32 0.64
CA VAL A 136 3.40 8.86 0.63
C VAL A 136 3.51 7.46 0.01
N ALA A 137 2.62 6.54 0.37
CA ALA A 137 2.58 5.20 -0.21
C ALA A 137 2.30 5.24 -1.73
N SER A 138 1.36 6.08 -2.18
CA SER A 138 1.09 6.28 -3.61
C SER A 138 2.29 6.84 -4.36
N PHE A 139 3.01 7.80 -3.77
CA PHE A 139 4.23 8.33 -4.34
C PHE A 139 5.28 7.23 -4.56
N PHE A 140 5.54 6.41 -3.54
CA PHE A 140 6.42 5.25 -3.68
C PHE A 140 5.88 4.22 -4.68
N GLY A 141 4.55 4.05 -4.78
CA GLY A 141 3.92 3.21 -5.79
C GLY A 141 4.17 3.69 -7.21
N ILE A 142 4.18 5.00 -7.46
CA ILE A 142 4.57 5.57 -8.76
C ILE A 142 6.03 5.24 -9.06
N LEU A 143 6.94 5.47 -8.11
CA LEU A 143 8.36 5.14 -8.27
C LEU A 143 8.55 3.64 -8.56
N LEU A 144 7.82 2.78 -7.86
CA LEU A 144 7.81 1.34 -8.10
C LEU A 144 7.42 1.02 -9.54
N PHE A 145 6.33 1.59 -10.04
CA PHE A 145 5.89 1.35 -11.42
C PHE A 145 6.86 1.92 -12.44
N ILE A 146 7.51 3.06 -12.17
CA ILE A 146 8.59 3.55 -13.01
C ILE A 146 9.71 2.51 -13.09
N PHE A 147 10.17 1.95 -11.96
CA PHE A 147 11.19 0.90 -11.95
C PHE A 147 10.74 -0.36 -12.70
N MET A 148 9.47 -0.78 -12.57
CA MET A 148 8.95 -1.99 -13.22
C MET A 148 8.72 -1.83 -14.73
N ILE A 149 8.35 -0.62 -15.18
CA ILE A 149 8.03 -0.32 -16.58
C ILE A 149 9.29 0.10 -17.33
N VAL A 150 10.04 1.06 -16.77
CA VAL A 150 11.32 1.53 -17.29
C VAL A 150 12.39 0.52 -16.85
N LYS A 151 12.25 -0.71 -17.36
CA LYS A 151 13.36 -1.66 -17.34
C LYS A 151 14.47 -1.06 -18.21
N PRO A 152 15.73 -1.12 -17.78
CA PRO A 152 16.82 -0.70 -18.66
C PRO A 152 16.73 -1.54 -19.94
N VAL A 153 16.39 -0.88 -21.04
CA VAL A 153 16.47 -1.47 -22.38
C VAL A 153 17.95 -1.42 -22.73
N VAL A 154 18.70 -2.37 -22.17
CA VAL A 154 20.08 -2.60 -22.62
C VAL A 154 19.96 -3.46 -23.87
N PHE A 155 20.07 -2.81 -25.03
CA PHE A 155 20.35 -3.49 -26.30
C PHE A 155 21.71 -4.17 -26.23
#